data_AF-A0A4Z2EHG8-F1
#
_entry.id   AF-A0A4Z2EHG8-F1
#
_cell.length_a   1.000
_cell.length_b   1.000
_cell.length_c   1.000
_cell.angle_alpha   90.00
_cell.angle_beta   90.00
_cell.angle_gamma   90.00
#
_symmetry.space_group_name_H-M   'P 1'
#
loop_
_entity.id
_entity.type
_entity.pdbx_description
1 polymer ?
#
loop_
_entity_poly.entity_id
_entity_poly.type
_entity_poly.pdbx_seq_one_letter_code
_entity_poly.pdbx_strand_id
1 'polypeptide(L)'
;MYHPDFIRYLRNRFLRSKVLKTKYKDIYRPSTGAVMLLAAVHTCDQVSAYGFMTSDYRNYSDHYYDRGHRPVGFFINHDLLLEMSLWQRLHRAGLIRLYTHR
;
A
#
# COMPACT_ATOMS: atom_id res chain seq x y z
N MET A 1 -15.94 -11.67 -0.03
CA MET A 1 -15.21 -11.54 1.25
C MET A 1 -13.80 -12.11 1.03
N TYR A 2 -12.73 -11.40 1.42
CA TYR A 2 -11.37 -11.94 1.27
C TYR A 2 -11.07 -12.99 2.33
N HIS A 3 -10.40 -14.07 1.91
CA HIS A 3 -10.01 -15.14 2.83
C HIS A 3 -8.95 -14.62 3.84
N PRO A 4 -9.11 -14.84 5.15
CA PRO A 4 -8.16 -14.35 6.16
C PRO A 4 -6.71 -14.81 5.91
N ASP A 5 -6.52 -16.04 5.43
CA ASP A 5 -5.18 -16.54 5.09
C ASP A 5 -4.55 -15.83 3.89
N PHE A 6 -5.36 -15.33 2.95
CA PHE A 6 -4.83 -14.51 1.86
C PHE A 6 -4.27 -13.20 2.43
N ILE A 7 -4.99 -12.54 3.35
CA ILE A 7 -4.51 -11.33 4.01
C ILE A 7 -3.25 -11.60 4.84
N ARG A 8 -3.22 -12.73 5.56
CA ARG A 8 -2.03 -13.19 6.31
C ARG A 8 -0.83 -13.43 5.39
N TYR A 9 -1.05 -14.03 4.22
CA TYR A 9 -0.04 -14.23 3.19
C TYR A 9 0.50 -12.90 2.66
N LEU A 10 -0.37 -11.95 2.28
CA LEU A 10 0.03 -10.62 1.82
C LEU A 10 0.90 -9.90 2.86
N ARG A 11 0.45 -9.88 4.12
CA ARG A 11 1.19 -9.30 5.26
C ARG A 11 2.54 -9.97 5.46
N ASN A 12 2.62 -11.29 5.41
CA ASN A 12 3.84 -12.00 5.77
C ASN A 12 4.86 -12.10 4.62
N ARG A 13 4.43 -12.00 3.36
CA ARG A 13 5.30 -12.17 2.17
C ARG A 13 5.64 -10.88 1.45
N PHE A 14 4.73 -9.90 1.43
CA PHE A 14 4.94 -8.64 0.71
C PHE A 14 5.13 -7.45 1.64
N LEU A 15 4.33 -7.39 2.72
CA LEU A 15 4.24 -6.23 3.61
C LEU A 15 4.57 -6.62 5.04
N ARG A 16 5.76 -7.21 5.25
CA ARG A 16 6.19 -7.68 6.58
C ARG A 16 6.87 -6.56 7.36
N SER A 17 6.09 -5.67 7.97
CA SER A 17 6.63 -4.57 8.78
C SER A 17 7.34 -5.03 10.05
N LYS A 18 8.28 -4.20 10.54
CA LYS A 18 8.91 -4.34 11.85
C LYS A 18 7.90 -4.20 13.00
N VAL A 19 6.73 -3.59 12.77
CA VAL A 19 5.64 -3.46 13.78
C VAL A 19 5.23 -4.82 14.34
N LEU A 20 5.31 -5.90 13.55
CA LEU A 20 5.04 -7.28 13.97
C LEU A 20 5.93 -7.77 15.13
N LYS A 21 7.07 -7.11 15.39
CA LYS A 21 7.98 -7.43 16.50
C LYS A 21 7.73 -6.59 17.76
N THR A 22 6.69 -5.75 17.75
CA THR A 22 6.38 -4.81 18.83
C THR A 22 5.08 -5.21 19.55
N LYS A 23 4.70 -4.46 20.59
CA LYS A 23 3.40 -4.61 21.26
C LYS A 23 2.19 -4.32 20.36
N TYR A 24 2.39 -3.71 19.19
CA TYR A 24 1.33 -3.36 18.24
C TYR A 24 1.10 -4.42 17.15
N LYS A 25 1.72 -5.60 17.27
CA LYS A 25 1.63 -6.67 16.26
C LYS A 25 0.20 -7.06 15.87
N ASP A 26 -0.73 -7.01 16.82
CA ASP A 26 -2.10 -7.52 16.65
C ASP A 26 -3.00 -6.53 15.89
N ILE A 27 -2.63 -5.25 15.87
CA ILE A 27 -3.34 -4.21 15.08
C ILE A 27 -2.71 -3.99 13.70
N TYR A 28 -1.51 -4.53 13.46
CA TYR A 28 -0.82 -4.37 12.19
C TYR A 28 -1.47 -5.16 11.07
N ARG A 29 -1.82 -4.45 9.99
CA ARG A 29 -2.38 -5.00 8.77
C ARG A 29 -2.00 -4.12 7.56
N PRO A 30 -1.88 -4.68 6.35
CA PRO A 30 -1.84 -3.85 5.14
C PRO A 30 -3.04 -2.90 5.07
N SER A 31 -2.87 -1.74 4.43
CA SER A 31 -3.99 -0.85 4.13
C SER A 31 -5.02 -1.58 3.25
N THR A 32 -6.28 -1.15 3.29
CA THR A 32 -7.31 -1.70 2.40
C THR A 32 -6.90 -1.54 0.93
N GLY A 33 -6.29 -0.39 0.58
CA GLY A 33 -5.74 -0.17 -0.77
C GLY A 33 -4.69 -1.19 -1.15
N ALA A 34 -3.76 -1.53 -0.25
CA ALA A 34 -2.75 -2.55 -0.48
C ALA A 34 -3.34 -3.94 -0.69
N VAL A 35 -4.35 -4.31 0.12
CA VAL A 35 -5.06 -5.59 -0.04
C VAL A 35 -5.74 -5.65 -1.42
N MET A 36 -6.43 -4.58 -1.83
CA MET A 36 -7.10 -4.52 -3.12
C MET A 36 -6.12 -4.59 -4.29
N LEU A 37 -5.02 -3.83 -4.24
CA LEU A 37 -4.01 -3.82 -5.29
C LEU A 37 -3.33 -5.18 -5.44
N LEU A 38 -2.92 -5.79 -4.33
CA LEU A 38 -2.31 -7.12 -4.38
C LEU A 38 -3.31 -8.20 -4.76
N ALA A 39 -4.59 -8.08 -4.40
CA ALA A 39 -5.62 -8.98 -4.90
C ALA A 39 -5.72 -8.89 -6.42
N ALA A 40 -5.79 -7.69 -6.99
CA ALA A 40 -5.80 -7.49 -8.44
C ALA A 40 -4.56 -8.11 -9.11
N VAL A 41 -3.37 -7.95 -8.53
CA VAL A 41 -2.13 -8.57 -9.02
C VAL A 41 -2.20 -10.11 -9.04
N HIS A 42 -2.97 -10.74 -8.14
CA HIS A 42 -3.12 -12.19 -8.11
C HIS A 42 -4.21 -12.72 -9.05
N THR A 43 -5.06 -11.85 -9.62
CA THR A 43 -6.27 -12.29 -10.36
C THR A 43 -6.41 -11.70 -11.75
N CYS A 44 -5.70 -10.61 -12.05
CA CYS A 44 -5.79 -9.90 -13.33
C CYS A 44 -4.53 -10.11 -14.16
N ASP A 45 -4.65 -10.10 -15.49
CA ASP A 45 -3.50 -10.21 -16.39
C ASP A 45 -2.59 -8.96 -16.36
N GLN A 46 -3.20 -7.79 -16.13
CA GLN A 46 -2.50 -6.51 -16.03
C GLN A 46 -3.17 -5.61 -14.99
N VAL A 47 -2.37 -4.85 -14.24
CA VAL A 47 -2.86 -3.98 -13.17
C VAL A 47 -2.22 -2.60 -13.27
N SER A 48 -3.06 -1.56 -13.23
CA SER A 48 -2.63 -0.16 -13.11
C SER A 48 -3.09 0.43 -11.78
N ALA A 49 -2.18 1.08 -11.06
CA ALA A 49 -2.42 1.62 -9.73
C ALA A 49 -2.48 3.16 -9.77
N TYR A 50 -3.62 3.74 -9.38
CA TYR A 50 -3.88 5.17 -9.35
C TYR A 50 -4.16 5.63 -7.91
N GLY A 51 -3.61 6.78 -7.51
CA GLY A 51 -3.83 7.33 -6.17
C GLY A 51 -3.13 6.55 -5.04
N PHE A 52 -2.16 5.70 -5.38
CA PHE A 52 -1.29 5.04 -4.40
C PHE A 52 -0.12 5.96 -4.04
N MET A 53 0.38 5.85 -2.81
CA MET A 53 1.49 6.66 -2.32
C MET A 53 2.75 6.48 -3.19
N THR A 54 3.35 7.60 -3.59
CA THR A 54 4.58 7.72 -4.38
C THR A 54 5.64 8.52 -3.62
N SER A 55 6.89 8.55 -4.10
CA SER A 55 8.00 9.22 -3.39
C SER A 55 7.79 10.71 -3.13
N ASP A 56 6.97 11.33 -3.96
CA ASP A 56 6.58 12.73 -3.93
C ASP A 56 5.24 12.98 -3.21
N TYR A 57 4.75 12.01 -2.40
CA TYR A 57 3.45 12.10 -1.72
C TYR A 57 3.24 13.41 -0.92
N ARG A 58 4.33 14.04 -0.45
CA ARG A 58 4.29 15.30 0.30
C ARG A 58 3.85 16.50 -0.54
N ASN A 59 3.88 16.39 -1.86
CA ASN A 59 3.43 17.43 -2.78
C ASN A 59 1.89 17.47 -2.91
N TYR A 60 1.20 16.46 -2.37
CA TYR A 60 -0.25 16.30 -2.49
C TYR A 60 -0.93 16.31 -1.12
N SER A 61 -2.23 16.61 -1.10
CA SER A 61 -3.04 16.38 0.09
C SER A 61 -3.21 14.89 0.35
N ASP A 62 -3.50 14.52 1.59
CA ASP A 62 -3.76 13.16 2.05
C ASP A 62 -4.78 12.45 1.15
N HIS A 63 -5.88 13.14 0.82
CA HIS A 63 -6.89 12.65 -0.09
C HIS A 63 -7.12 13.60 -1.27
N TYR A 64 -7.44 13.05 -2.44
CA TYR A 64 -7.72 13.81 -3.66
C TYR A 64 -8.96 14.70 -3.56
N TYR A 65 -9.86 14.42 -2.62
CA TYR A 65 -11.08 15.18 -2.37
C TYR A 65 -10.95 16.24 -1.28
N ASP A 66 -9.76 16.39 -0.68
CA ASP A 66 -9.53 17.41 0.33
C ASP A 66 -9.65 18.81 -0.27
N ARG A 67 -10.40 19.69 0.39
CA ARG A 67 -10.61 21.09 -0.05
C ARG A 67 -9.37 21.99 0.11
N GLY A 68 -8.36 21.52 0.85
CA GLY A 68 -7.11 22.21 1.10
C GLY A 68 -6.06 21.20 1.57
N HIS A 69 -4.78 21.56 1.47
CA HIS A 69 -3.70 20.61 1.73
C HIS A 69 -3.73 20.07 3.17
N ARG A 70 -3.78 18.74 3.29
CA ARG A 70 -3.63 17.97 4.52
C ARG A 70 -2.45 17.01 4.38
N PRO A 71 -1.53 16.95 5.35
CA PRO A 71 -0.44 15.99 5.30
C PRO A 71 -0.96 14.57 5.53
N VAL A 72 -0.31 13.58 4.91
CA VAL A 72 -0.64 12.17 5.11
C VAL A 72 -0.42 11.74 6.57
N GLY A 73 -1.42 11.12 7.17
CA GLY A 73 -1.33 10.52 8.50
C GLY A 73 -0.67 9.14 8.48
N PHE A 74 0.41 8.97 9.26
CA PHE A 74 1.08 7.67 9.42
C PHE A 74 0.67 7.02 10.74
N PHE A 75 -0.28 6.08 10.66
CA PHE A 75 -0.77 5.33 11.81
C PHE A 75 -0.13 3.95 11.88
N ILE A 76 0.21 3.51 13.10
CA ILE A 76 1.00 2.27 13.35
C ILE A 76 0.30 0.97 12.92
N ASN A 77 -1.01 1.01 12.70
CA ASN A 77 -1.77 -0.13 12.20
C ASN A 77 -1.43 -0.47 10.74
N HIS A 78 -0.79 0.46 10.00
CA HIS A 78 -0.33 0.28 8.63
C HIS A 78 1.14 0.73 8.50
N ASP A 79 1.83 0.26 7.44
CA ASP A 79 3.19 0.71 7.13
C ASP A 79 3.21 1.27 5.70
N LEU A 80 2.74 2.50 5.55
CA LEU A 80 2.54 3.13 4.24
C LEU A 80 3.86 3.35 3.48
N LEU A 81 4.98 3.52 4.19
CA LEU A 81 6.30 3.63 3.57
C LEU A 81 6.76 2.28 3.00
N LEU A 82 6.50 1.18 3.70
CA LEU A 82 6.73 -0.18 3.18
C LEU A 82 5.85 -0.46 1.96
N GLU A 83 4.57 -0.07 2.01
CA GLU A 83 3.65 -0.16 0.87
C GLU A 83 4.16 0.63 -0.34
N MET A 84 4.49 1.92 -0.17
CA MET A 84 5.08 2.76 -1.23
C MET A 84 6.32 2.12 -1.85
N SER A 85 7.23 1.58 -1.02
CA SER A 85 8.44 0.90 -1.50
C SER A 85 8.12 -0.34 -2.34
N LEU A 86 7.09 -1.10 -1.94
CA LEU A 86 6.62 -2.26 -2.70
C LEU A 86 6.04 -1.84 -4.05
N TRP A 87 5.21 -0.79 -4.11
CA TRP A 87 4.61 -0.31 -5.37
C TRP A 87 5.69 0.09 -6.38
N GLN A 88 6.71 0.83 -5.93
CA GLN A 88 7.83 1.20 -6.78
C GLN A 88 8.62 -0.02 -7.29
N ARG A 89 8.82 -1.04 -6.45
CA ARG A 89 9.50 -2.27 -6.86
C ARG A 89 8.69 -3.06 -7.89
N LEU A 90 7.39 -3.23 -7.66
CA LEU A 90 6.50 -3.91 -8.60
C LEU A 90 6.42 -3.15 -9.93
N HIS A 91 6.41 -1.82 -9.88
CA HIS A 91 6.42 -0.99 -11.07
C HIS A 91 7.72 -1.14 -11.88
N ARG A 92 8.89 -1.05 -11.22
CA ARG A 92 10.19 -1.25 -11.87
C ARG A 92 10.36 -2.64 -12.45
N ALA A 93 9.73 -3.66 -11.85
CA ALA A 93 9.74 -5.03 -12.34
C ALA A 93 8.74 -5.27 -13.49
N GLY A 94 7.96 -4.26 -13.90
CA GLY A 94 6.93 -4.41 -14.94
C GLY A 94 5.69 -5.20 -14.51
N LEU A 95 5.54 -5.49 -13.21
CA LEU A 95 4.42 -6.28 -12.68
C LEU A 95 3.15 -5.45 -12.49
N ILE A 96 3.29 -4.13 -12.28
CA ILE A 96 2.18 -3.17 -12.28
C ILE A 96 2.58 -1.90 -13.02
N ARG A 97 1.59 -1.16 -13.50
CA ARG A 97 1.78 0.24 -13.93
C ARG A 97 1.38 1.17 -12.79
N LEU A 98 2.34 1.74 -12.08
CA LEU A 98 2.08 2.73 -11.05
C LEU A 98 1.94 4.11 -11.71
N TYR A 99 0.83 4.79 -11.46
CA TYR A 99 0.65 6.17 -11.87
C TYR A 99 1.44 7.08 -10.94
N THR A 100 2.41 7.80 -11.50
CA THR A 100 3.17 8.86 -10.84
C THR A 100 2.98 10.13 -11.64
N HIS A 101 2.90 11.29 -10.98
CA HIS A 101 3.07 12.55 -11.70
C HIS A 101 4.53 12.69 -12.13
N ARG A 102 4.76 13.29 -13.30
CA ARG A 102 6.10 13.62 -13.81
C ARG A 102 6.58 14.93 -13.21
#